data_AF-A0A8C5WSX2-F1
#
_entry.id   AF-A0A8C5WSX2-F1
#
_cell.length_a   1.000
_cell.length_b   1.000
_cell.length_c   1.000
_cell.angle_alpha   90.00
_cell.angle_beta   90.00
_cell.angle_gamma   90.00
#
_symmetry.space_group_name_H-M   'P 1'
#
loop_
_entity.id
_entity.type
_entity.pdbx_description
1 polymer ?
#
loop_
_entity_poly.entity_id
_entity_poly.type
_entity_poly.pdbx_seq_one_letter_code
_entity_poly.pdbx_strand_id
1 'polypeptide(L)'
;MPRHQDPVNLPTIEQNKDPLFPIYLPLQIFDDEEYDCRTPEEWLLLGVEPESSDRKPIPGKALLPTDDILGHGDPKSHTLIYKWINVGVLDYDEESKLYLVHKTNKMGLVRDLNGLRIINGGMTAEGRPPLIPCQYWVPRICLLFLAEDPRNFAQRVISAHNLRKKTQALLLYNLYVDCMPVDGLQNIEEKSLQNMKQMAIQTSHLKKGSQILRRLHLLEKEVSLDYERTMNMINFDRIVTSKRQIFSYITLPEKEEEKVPEKELVLDLQPQLGPEFPLLSNC
;
A
#
# COMPACT_ATOMS: atom_id res chain seq x y z
N MET A 1 11.36 -5.41 8.22
CA MET A 1 10.53 -6.62 8.39
C MET A 1 9.59 -6.41 9.57
N PRO A 2 8.28 -6.62 9.41
CA PRO A 2 7.37 -6.74 10.55
C PRO A 2 7.89 -7.81 11.51
N ARG A 3 8.20 -7.43 12.75
CA ARG A 3 8.63 -8.38 13.78
C ARG A 3 7.40 -9.15 14.28
N HIS A 4 7.63 -10.28 14.92
CA HIS A 4 6.63 -10.84 15.83
C HIS A 4 6.21 -9.73 16.80
N GLN A 5 4.97 -9.77 17.30
CA GLN A 5 4.50 -8.75 18.22
C GLN A 5 4.33 -9.38 19.59
N ASP A 6 4.71 -8.61 20.60
CA ASP A 6 4.34 -8.90 21.98
C ASP A 6 3.01 -8.16 22.28
N PRO A 7 1.87 -8.87 22.33
CA PRO A 7 0.56 -8.24 22.58
C PRO A 7 0.47 -7.56 23.96
N VAL A 8 1.43 -7.81 24.85
CA VAL A 8 1.44 -7.26 26.22
C VAL A 8 2.02 -5.83 26.28
N ASN A 9 2.78 -5.39 25.26
CA ASN A 9 3.56 -4.14 25.28
C ASN A 9 3.19 -3.14 24.18
N LEU A 10 1.89 -2.93 23.93
CA LEU A 10 1.43 -1.93 22.95
C LEU A 10 1.42 -0.50 23.54
N PRO A 11 1.96 0.51 22.83
CA PRO A 11 1.92 1.89 23.29
C PRO A 11 0.49 2.43 23.35
N THR A 12 0.15 3.18 24.40
CA THR A 12 -1.15 3.85 24.52
C THR A 12 -1.20 5.15 23.73
N ILE A 13 -2.40 5.60 23.37
CA ILE A 13 -2.66 6.88 22.65
C ILE A 13 -2.00 8.06 23.38
N GLU A 14 -2.03 8.07 24.71
CA GLU A 14 -1.43 9.10 25.55
C GLU A 14 0.10 9.19 25.46
N GLN A 15 0.77 8.08 25.08
CA GLN A 15 2.22 8.04 25.00
C GLN A 15 2.77 8.73 23.75
N ASN A 16 1.93 9.07 22.76
CA ASN A 16 2.33 9.71 21.49
C ASN A 16 3.55 9.04 20.82
N LYS A 17 3.72 7.72 21.02
CA LYS A 17 4.78 6.93 20.41
C LYS A 17 4.26 6.32 19.12
N ASP A 18 4.83 6.74 18.00
CA ASP A 18 4.62 6.12 16.69
C ASP A 18 5.51 4.86 16.59
N PRO A 19 4.97 3.68 16.21
CA PRO A 19 3.59 3.41 15.82
C PRO A 19 2.69 3.01 16.99
N LEU A 20 1.48 3.58 17.01
CA LEU A 20 0.41 3.24 17.95
C LEU A 20 -0.12 1.82 17.76
N PHE A 21 -0.09 1.35 16.52
CA PHE A 21 -0.52 0.01 16.15
C PHE A 21 0.64 -0.81 15.60
N PRO A 22 0.60 -2.14 15.81
CA PRO A 22 1.27 -3.12 14.97
C PRO A 22 1.58 -2.69 13.53
N ILE A 23 2.86 -2.62 13.14
CA ILE A 23 3.23 -2.50 11.73
C ILE A 23 2.98 -3.87 11.08
N TYR A 24 1.92 -3.98 10.28
CA TYR A 24 1.57 -5.23 9.59
C TYR A 24 1.88 -5.23 8.09
N LEU A 25 2.04 -4.05 7.46
CA LEU A 25 2.32 -3.97 6.02
C LEU A 25 3.84 -3.99 5.74
N PRO A 26 4.32 -4.90 4.87
CA PRO A 26 5.70 -4.92 4.40
C PRO A 26 6.08 -3.62 3.68
N LEU A 27 7.26 -3.06 3.98
CA LEU A 27 7.70 -1.80 3.39
C LEU A 27 7.94 -1.91 1.88
N GLN A 28 8.41 -3.07 1.40
CA GLN A 28 8.74 -3.33 0.00
C GLN A 28 7.56 -3.20 -0.97
N ILE A 29 6.30 -3.25 -0.48
CA ILE A 29 5.10 -3.05 -1.33
C ILE A 29 4.94 -1.57 -1.71
N PHE A 30 5.53 -0.67 -0.92
CA PHE A 30 5.47 0.78 -1.12
C PHE A 30 6.74 1.32 -1.76
N ASP A 31 7.59 0.43 -2.27
CA ASP A 31 8.84 0.79 -2.89
C ASP A 31 8.57 1.38 -4.29
N ASP A 32 9.11 2.57 -4.54
CA ASP A 32 8.95 3.27 -5.81
C ASP A 32 10.22 3.05 -6.65
N GLU A 33 10.04 2.28 -7.74
CA GLU A 33 11.10 1.90 -8.66
C GLU A 33 11.60 3.09 -9.50
N GLU A 34 10.84 4.20 -9.61
CA GLU A 34 11.25 5.38 -10.37
C GLU A 34 12.42 6.14 -9.75
N TYR A 35 12.71 5.89 -8.47
CA TYR A 35 13.91 6.41 -7.80
C TYR A 35 15.20 5.73 -8.26
N ASP A 36 15.12 4.56 -8.90
CA ASP A 36 16.30 3.81 -9.31
C ASP A 36 16.93 4.45 -10.54
N CYS A 37 18.24 4.66 -10.47
CA CYS A 37 19.00 5.26 -11.58
C CYS A 37 19.42 4.25 -12.65
N ARG A 38 19.22 2.95 -12.38
CA ARG A 38 19.60 1.83 -13.25
C ARG A 38 18.63 0.67 -13.10
N THR A 39 18.50 -0.13 -14.16
CA THR A 39 17.80 -1.41 -14.08
C THR A 39 18.65 -2.45 -13.32
N PRO A 40 18.04 -3.57 -12.85
CA PRO A 40 18.80 -4.64 -12.22
C PRO A 40 19.92 -5.21 -13.11
N GLU A 41 19.69 -5.32 -14.41
CA GLU A 41 20.68 -5.80 -15.38
C GLU A 41 21.86 -4.84 -15.49
N GLU A 42 21.58 -3.54 -15.59
CA GLU A 42 22.59 -2.49 -15.63
C GLU A 42 23.44 -2.47 -14.35
N TRP A 43 22.81 -2.68 -13.19
CA TRP A 43 23.54 -2.81 -11.93
C TRP A 43 24.50 -4.00 -11.93
N LEU A 44 24.06 -5.17 -12.41
CA LEU A 44 24.88 -6.37 -12.47
C LEU A 44 26.01 -6.25 -13.52
N LEU A 45 25.79 -5.52 -14.61
CA LEU A 45 26.80 -5.27 -15.64
C LEU A 45 28.00 -4.47 -15.12
N LEU A 46 27.84 -3.65 -14.08
CA LEU A 46 28.97 -2.95 -13.44
C LEU A 46 30.03 -3.90 -12.86
N GLY A 47 29.68 -5.18 -12.66
CA GLY A 47 30.59 -6.21 -12.16
C GLY A 47 31.40 -6.88 -13.26
N VAL A 48 31.11 -6.60 -14.53
CA VAL A 48 31.80 -7.18 -15.68
C VAL A 48 32.94 -6.26 -16.11
N GLU A 49 34.16 -6.79 -16.15
CA GLU A 49 35.32 -6.06 -16.67
C GLU A 49 35.52 -6.34 -18.16
N PRO A 50 35.92 -5.36 -19.00
CA PRO A 50 36.07 -5.55 -20.44
C PRO A 50 37.02 -6.69 -20.85
N GLU A 51 37.98 -7.02 -19.99
CA GLU A 51 39.01 -8.02 -20.25
C GLU A 51 38.71 -9.38 -19.58
N SER A 52 37.60 -9.51 -18.85
CA SER A 52 37.26 -10.72 -18.11
C SER A 52 35.84 -11.20 -18.42
N SER A 53 35.70 -12.51 -18.59
CA SER A 53 34.37 -13.14 -18.66
C SER A 53 33.71 -13.26 -17.28
N ASP A 54 34.42 -12.95 -16.20
CA ASP A 54 33.92 -13.10 -14.83
C ASP A 54 33.20 -11.85 -14.35
N ARG A 55 31.95 -12.01 -13.90
CA ARG A 55 31.18 -10.99 -13.20
C ARG A 55 31.54 -10.98 -11.71
N LYS A 56 32.13 -9.88 -11.25
CA LYS A 56 32.44 -9.64 -9.83
C LYS A 56 31.19 -9.17 -9.07
N PRO A 57 31.12 -9.41 -7.75
CA PRO A 57 30.05 -8.89 -6.92
C PRO A 57 30.02 -7.36 -6.89
N ILE A 58 28.82 -6.76 -6.94
CA ILE A 58 28.66 -5.31 -6.88
C ILE A 58 28.66 -4.84 -5.43
N PRO A 59 29.52 -3.89 -5.02
CA PRO A 59 29.58 -3.48 -3.63
C PRO A 59 28.34 -2.68 -3.22
N GLY A 60 27.81 -2.98 -2.04
CA GLY A 60 26.66 -2.30 -1.46
C GLY A 60 26.56 -2.45 0.06
N LYS A 61 25.48 -1.94 0.62
CA LYS A 61 25.05 -2.14 2.01
C LYS A 61 23.63 -2.63 2.02
N ALA A 62 23.34 -3.67 2.79
CA ALA A 62 21.99 -4.19 2.93
C ALA A 62 21.55 -4.25 4.40
N LEU A 63 20.26 -4.05 4.65
CA LEU A 63 19.66 -4.22 5.97
C LEU A 63 19.46 -5.71 6.25
N LEU A 64 20.36 -6.30 7.02
CA LEU A 64 20.44 -7.75 7.24
C LEU A 64 20.50 -8.11 8.73
N PRO A 65 20.10 -9.34 9.10
CA PRO A 65 20.25 -9.83 10.46
C PRO A 65 21.72 -9.96 10.85
N THR A 66 22.05 -9.70 12.11
CA THR A 66 23.42 -9.87 12.63
C THR A 66 23.78 -11.33 12.91
N ASP A 67 22.78 -12.17 13.17
CA ASP A 67 22.92 -13.61 13.37
C ASP A 67 22.33 -14.32 12.15
N ASP A 68 23.17 -15.03 11.40
CA ASP A 68 22.74 -15.72 10.19
C ASP A 68 21.83 -16.91 10.48
N ILE A 69 22.11 -17.66 11.55
CA ILE A 69 21.38 -18.88 11.91
C ILE A 69 19.96 -18.49 12.32
N LEU A 70 19.85 -17.54 13.25
CA LEU A 70 18.54 -17.03 13.67
C LEU A 70 17.84 -16.28 12.54
N GLY A 71 18.58 -15.57 11.70
CA GLY A 71 18.03 -14.85 10.54
C GLY A 71 17.38 -15.75 9.50
N HIS A 72 17.90 -16.97 9.29
CA HIS A 72 17.30 -17.95 8.40
C HIS A 72 16.19 -18.76 9.08
N GLY A 73 16.32 -19.06 10.38
CA GLY A 73 15.33 -19.84 11.13
C GLY A 73 14.07 -19.05 11.52
N ASP A 74 14.24 -17.87 12.10
CA ASP A 74 13.15 -16.97 12.49
C ASP A 74 13.51 -15.49 12.25
N PRO A 75 13.37 -14.99 11.00
CA PRO A 75 13.68 -13.61 10.63
C PRO A 75 12.81 -12.56 11.35
N LYS A 76 11.72 -12.98 12.00
CA LYS A 76 10.79 -12.08 12.70
C LYS A 76 11.03 -12.05 14.21
N SER A 77 12.00 -12.81 14.71
CA SER A 77 12.35 -12.84 16.14
C SER A 77 12.66 -11.45 16.70
N HIS A 78 12.20 -11.20 17.93
CA HIS A 78 12.50 -9.97 18.66
C HIS A 78 13.97 -9.87 19.07
N THR A 79 14.64 -11.01 19.32
CA THR A 79 16.04 -11.06 19.72
C THR A 79 16.98 -10.81 18.54
N LEU A 80 16.46 -10.93 17.30
CA LEU A 80 17.22 -10.69 16.08
C LEU A 80 17.45 -9.18 15.88
N ILE A 81 18.72 -8.82 15.74
CA ILE A 81 19.13 -7.44 15.47
C ILE A 81 19.39 -7.30 13.98
N TYR A 82 18.83 -6.25 13.37
CA TYR A 82 19.10 -5.89 11.98
C TYR A 82 20.05 -4.70 11.94
N LYS A 83 21.02 -4.73 11.02
CA LYS A 83 21.97 -3.63 10.79
C LYS A 83 22.21 -3.48 9.29
N TRP A 84 22.60 -2.28 8.89
CA TRP A 84 23.19 -2.06 7.57
C TRP A 84 24.58 -2.69 7.55
N ILE A 85 24.74 -3.75 6.76
CA ILE A 85 25.95 -4.55 6.65
C ILE A 85 26.50 -4.41 5.23
N ASN A 86 27.83 -4.30 5.09
CA ASN A 86 28.48 -4.31 3.79
C ASN A 86 28.27 -5.66 3.09
N VAL A 87 27.87 -5.61 1.84
CA VAL A 87 27.55 -6.79 1.03
C VAL A 87 28.13 -6.66 -0.38
N GLY A 88 28.34 -7.80 -1.04
CA GLY A 88 28.40 -7.87 -2.49
C GLY A 88 27.07 -8.39 -3.03
N VAL A 89 26.52 -7.67 -4.00
CA VAL A 89 25.36 -8.11 -4.78
C VAL A 89 25.85 -9.11 -5.82
N LEU A 90 25.32 -10.32 -5.74
CA LEU A 90 25.71 -11.46 -6.55
C LEU A 90 24.83 -11.61 -7.78
N ASP A 91 23.51 -11.41 -7.61
CA ASP A 91 22.53 -11.67 -8.65
C ASP A 91 21.21 -10.95 -8.39
N TYR A 92 20.29 -11.05 -9.35
CA TYR A 92 18.92 -10.56 -9.24
C TYR A 92 17.94 -11.63 -9.74
N ASP A 93 16.77 -11.69 -9.12
CA ASP A 93 15.67 -12.56 -9.52
C ASP A 93 14.48 -11.72 -9.98
N GLU A 94 14.12 -11.86 -11.26
CA GLU A 94 13.09 -11.03 -11.90
C GLU A 94 11.68 -11.36 -11.42
N GLU A 95 11.40 -12.64 -11.13
CA GLU A 95 10.08 -13.09 -10.66
C GLU A 95 9.77 -12.58 -9.25
N SER A 96 10.70 -12.77 -8.31
CA SER A 96 10.51 -12.31 -6.92
C SER A 96 10.90 -10.84 -6.70
N LYS A 97 11.56 -10.20 -7.67
CA LYS A 97 12.13 -8.84 -7.57
C LYS A 97 13.09 -8.68 -6.40
N LEU A 98 13.95 -9.67 -6.17
CA LEU A 98 14.90 -9.68 -5.07
C LEU A 98 16.34 -9.71 -5.58
N TYR A 99 17.23 -9.05 -4.84
CA TYR A 99 18.68 -9.13 -5.07
C TYR A 99 19.30 -10.19 -4.17
N LEU A 100 20.13 -11.05 -4.75
CA LEU A 100 20.98 -11.95 -3.98
C LEU A 100 22.19 -11.17 -3.50
N VAL A 101 22.38 -11.11 -2.19
CA VAL A 101 23.52 -10.44 -1.57
C VAL A 101 24.30 -11.40 -0.69
N HIS A 102 25.59 -11.13 -0.53
CA HIS A 102 26.48 -11.88 0.35
C HIS A 102 27.25 -10.92 1.27
N LYS A 103 27.20 -11.14 2.60
CA LYS A 103 27.91 -10.30 3.58
C LYS A 103 29.42 -10.34 3.37
N THR A 104 30.06 -9.18 3.40
CA THR A 104 31.52 -9.13 3.32
C THR A 104 32.16 -9.62 4.62
N ASN A 105 33.33 -10.25 4.52
CA ASN A 105 34.14 -10.59 5.69
C ASN A 105 34.76 -9.34 6.35
N LYS A 106 35.55 -9.52 7.42
CA LYS A 106 36.24 -8.43 8.15
C LYS A 106 37.18 -7.58 7.27
N MET A 107 37.62 -8.11 6.13
CA MET A 107 38.47 -7.41 5.17
C MET A 107 37.65 -6.71 4.06
N GLY A 108 36.31 -6.73 4.13
CA GLY A 108 35.45 -6.16 3.09
C GLY A 108 35.35 -7.01 1.82
N LEU A 109 35.75 -8.28 1.88
CA LEU A 109 35.77 -9.17 0.72
C LEU A 109 34.61 -10.17 0.76
N VAL A 110 34.03 -10.44 -0.41
CA VAL A 110 32.99 -11.46 -0.63
C VAL A 110 33.67 -12.80 -0.87
N ARG A 111 33.45 -13.77 0.03
CA ARG A 111 34.12 -15.07 -0.02
C ARG A 111 33.16 -16.19 0.35
N ASP A 112 33.33 -17.35 -0.28
CA ASP A 112 32.57 -18.56 0.08
C ASP A 112 33.02 -19.16 1.42
N LEU A 113 32.42 -20.29 1.80
CA LEU A 113 32.77 -21.03 3.03
C LEU A 113 34.24 -21.51 3.05
N ASN A 114 34.87 -21.68 1.88
CA ASN A 114 36.26 -22.10 1.72
C ASN A 114 37.23 -20.91 1.64
N GLY A 115 36.74 -19.67 1.70
CA GLY A 115 37.53 -18.46 1.55
C GLY A 115 37.86 -18.09 0.09
N LEU A 116 37.30 -18.77 -0.90
CA LEU A 116 37.46 -18.46 -2.32
C LEU A 116 36.58 -17.28 -2.74
N ARG A 117 36.95 -16.62 -3.83
CA ARG A 117 36.19 -15.48 -4.37
C ARG A 117 34.89 -16.00 -5.01
N ILE A 118 33.78 -15.34 -4.74
CA ILE A 118 32.51 -15.60 -5.42
C ILE A 118 32.45 -14.75 -6.69
N ILE A 119 32.28 -15.40 -7.84
CA ILE A 119 32.14 -14.79 -9.17
C ILE A 119 30.90 -15.34 -9.85
N ASN A 120 30.40 -14.65 -10.89
CA ASN A 120 29.27 -15.09 -11.72
C ASN A 120 28.02 -15.45 -10.89
N GLY A 121 27.75 -14.67 -9.84
CA GLY A 121 26.61 -14.89 -8.94
C GLY A 121 26.69 -16.14 -8.06
N GLY A 122 27.82 -16.86 -8.07
CA GLY A 122 27.94 -18.16 -7.42
C GLY A 122 27.26 -19.29 -8.19
N MET A 123 26.96 -19.09 -9.48
CA MET A 123 26.40 -20.11 -10.36
C MET A 123 27.44 -21.20 -10.64
N THR A 124 27.04 -22.47 -10.52
CA THR A 124 27.84 -23.62 -10.95
C THR A 124 27.27 -24.18 -12.25
N ALA A 125 27.99 -25.13 -12.88
CA ALA A 125 27.50 -25.83 -14.08
C ALA A 125 26.18 -26.61 -13.83
N GLU A 126 25.89 -26.92 -12.56
CA GLU A 126 24.69 -27.65 -12.12
C GLU A 126 23.53 -26.71 -11.74
N GLY A 127 23.75 -25.39 -11.81
CA GLY A 127 22.77 -24.35 -11.47
C GLY A 127 23.13 -23.56 -10.22
N ARG A 128 22.12 -22.94 -9.59
CA ARG A 128 22.31 -22.14 -8.37
C ARG A 128 22.32 -23.04 -7.14
N PRO A 129 23.37 -23.04 -6.32
CA PRO A 129 23.38 -23.79 -5.06
C PRO A 129 22.39 -23.19 -4.04
N PRO A 130 21.98 -23.97 -3.01
CA PRO A 130 21.23 -23.43 -1.89
C PRO A 130 21.96 -22.27 -1.21
N LEU A 131 21.19 -21.37 -0.58
CA LEU A 131 21.76 -20.26 0.19
C LEU A 131 22.68 -20.78 1.30
N ILE A 132 23.88 -20.24 1.35
CA ILE A 132 24.82 -20.47 2.44
C ILE A 132 24.64 -19.40 3.54
N PRO A 133 25.14 -19.61 4.76
CA PRO A 133 25.26 -18.55 5.75
C PRO A 133 25.93 -17.32 5.12
N CYS A 134 25.48 -16.12 5.49
CA CYS A 134 25.84 -14.83 4.88
C CYS A 134 25.17 -14.47 3.55
N GLN A 135 24.37 -15.35 2.92
CA GLN A 135 23.61 -15.00 1.70
C GLN A 135 22.14 -14.71 1.99
N TYR A 136 21.59 -13.70 1.33
CA TYR A 136 20.19 -13.29 1.48
C TYR A 136 19.60 -12.80 0.18
N TRP A 137 18.31 -13.09 -0.02
CA TRP A 137 17.48 -12.38 -0.98
C TRP A 137 16.88 -11.16 -0.30
N VAL A 138 17.18 -9.97 -0.81
CA VAL A 138 16.73 -8.69 -0.24
C VAL A 138 15.94 -7.87 -1.26
N PRO A 139 14.84 -7.22 -0.83
CA PRO A 139 14.15 -6.28 -1.69
C PRO A 139 15.02 -5.04 -1.89
N ARG A 140 14.82 -4.34 -3.01
CA ARG A 140 15.64 -3.19 -3.39
C ARG A 140 15.64 -2.06 -2.34
N ILE A 141 14.50 -1.77 -1.70
CA ILE A 141 14.42 -0.81 -0.58
C ILE A 141 15.33 -1.13 0.63
N CYS A 142 15.79 -2.38 0.76
CA CYS A 142 16.70 -2.83 1.82
C CYS A 142 18.15 -2.90 1.35
N LEU A 143 18.47 -2.43 0.14
CA LEU A 143 19.78 -2.51 -0.49
C LEU A 143 20.19 -1.13 -1.00
N LEU A 144 21.34 -0.64 -0.55
CA LEU A 144 22.01 0.56 -1.03
C LEU A 144 23.28 0.14 -1.80
N PHE A 145 23.33 0.32 -3.11
CA PHE A 145 24.55 0.17 -3.91
C PHE A 145 25.55 1.26 -3.55
N LEU A 146 26.86 0.96 -3.51
CA LEU A 146 27.86 2.02 -3.22
C LEU A 146 28.00 3.04 -4.36
N ALA A 147 27.57 2.67 -5.56
CA ALA A 147 27.63 3.51 -6.75
C ALA A 147 26.35 4.33 -7.00
N GLU A 148 25.35 4.24 -6.11
CA GLU A 148 24.14 5.08 -6.17
C GLU A 148 24.25 6.31 -5.25
N ASP A 149 23.42 7.33 -5.49
CA ASP A 149 23.35 8.50 -4.59
C ASP A 149 22.61 8.13 -3.29
N PRO A 150 23.26 8.21 -2.12
CA PRO A 150 22.63 7.90 -0.84
C PRO A 150 21.45 8.83 -0.51
N ARG A 151 21.39 10.05 -1.08
CA ARG A 151 20.27 10.98 -0.87
C ARG A 151 19.02 10.49 -1.59
N ASN A 152 19.14 10.03 -2.84
CA ASN A 152 18.03 9.46 -3.59
C ASN A 152 17.53 8.18 -2.92
N PHE A 153 18.44 7.32 -2.46
CA PHE A 153 18.08 6.13 -1.69
C PHE A 153 17.33 6.50 -0.40
N ALA A 154 17.80 7.49 0.36
CA ALA A 154 17.12 7.94 1.57
C ALA A 154 15.72 8.48 1.25
N GLN A 155 15.56 9.25 0.17
CA GLN A 155 14.29 9.79 -0.27
C GLN A 155 13.29 8.69 -0.67
N ARG A 156 13.76 7.64 -1.38
CA ARG A 156 12.99 6.44 -1.71
C ARG A 156 12.45 5.75 -0.46
N VAL A 157 13.30 5.51 0.54
CA VAL A 157 12.91 4.89 1.82
C VAL A 157 11.91 5.76 2.58
N ILE A 158 12.09 7.08 2.60
CA ILE A 158 11.16 8.03 3.24
C ILE A 158 9.80 8.01 2.52
N SER A 159 9.81 8.06 1.19
CA SER A 159 8.59 8.01 0.37
C SER A 159 7.78 6.76 0.68
N ALA A 160 8.41 5.58 0.61
CA ALA A 160 7.78 4.30 0.92
C ALA A 160 7.25 4.25 2.36
N HIS A 161 8.00 4.79 3.33
CA HIS A 161 7.57 4.83 4.72
C HIS A 161 6.33 5.71 4.92
N ASN A 162 6.32 6.90 4.31
CA ASN A 162 5.19 7.83 4.36
C ASN A 162 3.95 7.25 3.68
N LEU A 163 4.12 6.64 2.51
CA LEU A 163 3.03 6.00 1.78
C LEU A 163 2.44 4.85 2.59
N ARG A 164 3.29 3.98 3.15
CA ARG A 164 2.84 2.90 4.05
C ARG A 164 2.05 3.45 5.24
N LYS A 165 2.54 4.49 5.90
CA LYS A 165 1.87 5.11 7.05
C LYS A 165 0.50 5.68 6.65
N LYS A 166 0.43 6.37 5.52
CA LYS A 166 -0.83 6.88 4.94
C LYS A 166 -1.80 5.73 4.66
N THR A 167 -1.35 4.68 3.97
CA THR A 167 -2.18 3.52 3.63
C THR A 167 -2.68 2.79 4.88
N GLN A 168 -1.84 2.58 5.89
CA GLN A 168 -2.27 1.95 7.15
C GLN A 168 -3.34 2.78 7.86
N ALA A 169 -3.18 4.10 7.90
CA ALA A 169 -4.17 4.99 8.50
C ALA A 169 -5.49 4.99 7.72
N LEU A 170 -5.45 4.92 6.38
CA LEU A 170 -6.65 4.82 5.53
C LEU A 170 -7.36 3.47 5.66
N LEU A 171 -6.62 2.37 5.77
CA LEU A 171 -7.21 1.05 6.02
C LEU A 171 -7.93 1.02 7.37
N LEU A 172 -7.31 1.61 8.40
CA LEU A 172 -7.91 1.71 9.72
C LEU A 172 -9.16 2.60 9.72
N TYR A 173 -9.12 3.73 9.00
CA TYR A 173 -10.28 4.60 8.78
C TYR A 173 -11.45 3.80 8.19
N ASN A 174 -11.23 3.11 7.07
CA ASN A 174 -12.27 2.32 6.40
C ASN A 174 -12.82 1.23 7.31
N LEU A 175 -11.94 0.51 8.02
CA LEU A 175 -12.33 -0.51 9.00
C LEU A 175 -13.26 0.06 10.07
N TYR A 176 -12.97 1.24 10.60
CA TYR A 176 -13.85 1.87 11.57
C TYR A 176 -15.21 2.21 10.98
N VAL A 177 -15.26 2.83 9.80
CA VAL A 177 -16.53 3.15 9.14
C VAL A 177 -17.34 1.89 8.84
N ASP A 178 -16.68 0.79 8.42
CA ASP A 178 -17.32 -0.51 8.15
C ASP A 178 -17.87 -1.18 9.41
N CYS A 179 -17.22 -0.97 10.55
CA CYS A 179 -17.59 -1.57 11.83
C CYS A 179 -18.47 -0.65 12.71
N MET A 180 -18.81 0.56 12.25
CA MET A 180 -19.69 1.46 12.99
C MET A 180 -21.12 0.92 13.00
N PRO A 181 -21.81 0.96 14.15
CA PRO A 181 -23.19 0.50 14.24
C PRO A 181 -24.09 1.38 13.37
N VAL A 182 -25.06 0.74 12.72
CA VAL A 182 -26.07 1.41 11.89
C VAL A 182 -27.37 1.72 12.66
N ASP A 183 -27.46 1.26 13.91
CA ASP A 183 -28.63 1.46 14.76
C ASP A 183 -28.86 2.96 15.02
N GLY A 184 -30.05 3.44 14.65
CA GLY A 184 -30.45 4.83 14.83
C GLY A 184 -29.98 5.79 13.74
N LEU A 185 -29.33 5.29 12.68
CA LEU A 185 -29.13 6.08 11.45
C LEU A 185 -30.48 6.31 10.76
N GLN A 186 -30.64 7.48 10.15
CA GLN A 186 -31.79 7.76 9.30
C GLN A 186 -31.68 6.95 8.03
N ASN A 187 -32.51 5.93 7.85
CA ASN A 187 -32.54 5.15 6.60
C ASN A 187 -33.04 5.99 5.42
N ILE A 188 -32.73 5.55 4.20
CA ILE A 188 -33.31 6.14 2.98
C ILE A 188 -34.83 6.05 3.07
N GLU A 189 -35.52 7.15 2.78
CA GLU A 189 -36.98 7.14 2.69
C GLU A 189 -37.46 6.15 1.62
N GLU A 190 -38.39 5.28 1.98
CA GLU A 190 -38.96 4.25 1.09
C GLU A 190 -39.48 4.85 -0.23
N LYS A 191 -40.07 6.05 -0.17
CA LYS A 191 -40.55 6.78 -1.35
C LYS A 191 -39.42 7.12 -2.31
N SER A 192 -38.26 7.52 -1.80
CA SER A 192 -37.08 7.85 -2.59
C SER A 192 -36.50 6.59 -3.26
N LEU A 193 -36.41 5.48 -2.52
CA LEU A 193 -36.04 4.18 -3.07
C LEU A 193 -36.98 3.74 -4.20
N GLN A 194 -38.28 3.86 -4.00
CA GLN A 194 -39.28 3.49 -4.99
C GLN A 194 -39.20 4.38 -6.25
N ASN A 195 -38.95 5.68 -6.09
CA ASN A 195 -38.73 6.60 -7.20
C ASN A 195 -37.47 6.22 -8.01
N MET A 196 -36.34 5.97 -7.33
CA MET A 196 -35.09 5.53 -7.97
C MET A 196 -35.29 4.23 -8.76
N LYS A 197 -36.02 3.27 -8.16
CA LYS A 197 -36.36 1.99 -8.80
C LYS A 197 -37.22 2.17 -10.05
N GLN A 198 -38.22 3.05 -9.97
CA GLN A 198 -39.08 3.35 -11.11
C GLN A 198 -38.29 3.97 -12.26
N MET A 199 -37.40 4.92 -11.98
CA MET A 199 -36.53 5.54 -12.98
C MET A 199 -35.59 4.50 -13.63
N ALA A 200 -34.97 3.63 -12.84
CA ALA A 200 -34.08 2.58 -13.35
C ALA A 200 -34.79 1.63 -14.33
N ILE A 201 -36.05 1.25 -14.04
CA ILE A 201 -36.86 0.34 -14.88
C ILE A 201 -37.36 1.01 -16.17
N GLN A 202 -37.55 2.34 -16.16
CA GLN A 202 -38.08 3.08 -17.31
C GLN A 202 -37.07 3.32 -18.43
N THR A 203 -35.83 2.87 -18.27
CA THR A 203 -34.77 2.99 -19.29
C THR A 203 -35.13 2.22 -20.57
N SER A 204 -35.10 2.90 -21.72
CA SER A 204 -35.61 2.45 -23.03
C SER A 204 -35.03 1.12 -23.53
N HIS A 205 -33.80 0.77 -23.12
CA HIS A 205 -33.10 -0.44 -23.56
C HIS A 205 -33.23 -1.64 -22.59
N LEU A 206 -33.94 -1.48 -21.47
CA LEU A 206 -34.04 -2.52 -20.44
C LEU A 206 -35.18 -3.51 -20.75
N LYS A 207 -34.82 -4.76 -21.11
CA LYS A 207 -35.81 -5.83 -21.40
C LYS A 207 -36.47 -6.34 -20.13
N LYS A 208 -37.67 -5.85 -19.81
CA LYS A 208 -38.45 -6.24 -18.62
C LYS A 208 -38.62 -7.77 -18.54
N GLY A 209 -38.07 -8.38 -17.49
CA GLY A 209 -38.12 -9.81 -17.23
C GLY A 209 -37.83 -10.15 -15.77
N SER A 210 -38.16 -11.38 -15.34
CA SER A 210 -38.03 -11.83 -13.93
C SER A 210 -36.60 -11.72 -13.39
N GLN A 211 -35.59 -11.91 -14.24
CA GLN A 211 -34.18 -11.74 -13.89
C GLN A 211 -33.83 -10.29 -13.52
N ILE A 212 -34.47 -9.30 -14.15
CA ILE A 212 -34.25 -7.89 -13.84
C ILE A 212 -34.82 -7.53 -12.47
N LEU A 213 -36.02 -8.02 -12.13
CA LEU A 213 -36.61 -7.78 -10.82
C LEU A 213 -35.75 -8.35 -9.69
N ARG A 214 -35.16 -9.54 -9.88
CA ARG A 214 -34.20 -10.11 -8.92
C ARG A 214 -32.97 -9.23 -8.77
N ARG A 215 -32.37 -8.76 -9.87
CA ARG A 215 -31.19 -7.87 -9.83
C ARG A 215 -31.51 -6.52 -9.19
N LEU A 216 -32.67 -5.95 -9.46
CA LEU A 216 -33.11 -4.71 -8.84
C LEU A 216 -33.24 -4.83 -7.32
N HIS A 217 -33.75 -5.96 -6.82
CA HIS A 217 -33.80 -6.17 -5.38
C HIS A 217 -32.41 -6.33 -4.74
N LEU A 218 -31.45 -6.94 -5.44
CA LEU A 218 -30.07 -6.98 -4.96
C LEU A 218 -29.44 -5.59 -4.95
N LEU A 219 -29.67 -4.80 -6.01
CA LEU A 219 -29.19 -3.42 -6.10
C LEU A 219 -29.82 -2.53 -5.02
N GLU A 220 -31.11 -2.71 -4.72
CA GLU A 220 -31.79 -1.99 -3.65
C GLU A 220 -31.10 -2.21 -2.29
N LYS A 221 -30.69 -3.44 -2.00
CA LYS A 221 -29.92 -3.75 -0.79
C LYS A 221 -28.53 -3.12 -0.80
N GLU A 222 -27.85 -3.16 -1.94
CA GLU A 222 -26.54 -2.56 -2.12
C GLU A 222 -26.58 -1.04 -1.90
N VAL A 223 -27.58 -0.36 -2.47
CA VAL A 223 -27.82 1.07 -2.27
C VAL A 223 -28.10 1.40 -0.80
N SER A 224 -28.90 0.59 -0.10
CA SER A 224 -29.15 0.79 1.32
C SER A 224 -27.88 0.64 2.16
N LEU A 225 -27.07 -0.38 1.90
CA LEU A 225 -25.79 -0.61 2.60
C LEU A 225 -24.78 0.52 2.33
N ASP A 226 -24.68 0.97 1.08
CA ASP A 226 -23.79 2.07 0.70
C ASP A 226 -24.21 3.39 1.36
N TYR A 227 -25.52 3.63 1.45
CA TYR A 227 -26.05 4.79 2.17
C TYR A 227 -25.76 4.72 3.68
N GLU A 228 -25.96 3.56 4.32
CA GLU A 228 -25.62 3.36 5.73
C GLU A 228 -24.13 3.61 5.98
N ARG A 229 -23.27 3.06 5.12
CA ARG A 229 -21.82 3.29 5.14
C ARG A 229 -21.47 4.76 4.95
N THR A 230 -22.12 5.45 4.02
CA THR A 230 -21.92 6.89 3.75
C THR A 230 -22.31 7.73 4.96
N MET A 231 -23.42 7.39 5.62
CA MET A 231 -23.86 8.10 6.82
C MET A 231 -22.90 7.88 8.00
N ASN A 232 -22.36 6.67 8.15
CA ASN A 232 -21.28 6.38 9.09
C ASN A 232 -20.02 7.20 8.78
N MET A 233 -19.63 7.26 7.50
CA MET A 233 -18.48 8.04 7.03
C MET A 233 -18.63 9.53 7.41
N ILE A 234 -19.77 10.15 7.11
CA ILE A 234 -20.06 11.55 7.43
C ILE A 234 -19.98 11.80 8.94
N ASN A 235 -20.57 10.91 9.75
CA ASN A 235 -20.52 11.03 11.21
C ASN A 235 -19.09 10.87 11.73
N PHE A 236 -18.34 9.90 11.21
CA PHE A 236 -16.98 9.62 11.62
C PHE A 236 -16.04 10.77 11.28
N ASP A 237 -16.14 11.34 10.08
CA ASP A 237 -15.38 12.52 9.65
C ASP A 237 -15.56 13.70 10.60
N ARG A 238 -16.81 13.95 11.02
CA ARG A 238 -17.13 14.99 12.00
C ARG A 238 -16.49 14.70 13.37
N ILE A 239 -16.50 13.45 13.81
CA ILE A 239 -15.89 13.03 15.08
C ILE A 239 -14.36 13.18 15.03
N VAL A 240 -13.71 12.65 14.00
CA VAL A 240 -12.26 12.73 13.81
C VAL A 240 -11.81 14.18 13.70
N THR A 241 -12.56 15.02 12.99
CA THR A 241 -12.26 16.45 12.84
C THR A 241 -12.44 17.23 14.15
N SER A 242 -13.48 16.94 14.93
CA SER A 242 -13.72 17.62 16.22
C SER A 242 -12.80 17.15 17.34
N LYS A 243 -12.37 15.89 17.33
CA LYS A 243 -11.55 15.26 18.38
C LYS A 243 -10.17 14.81 17.88
N ARG A 244 -9.47 15.69 17.15
CA ARG A 244 -8.17 15.40 16.51
C ARG A 244 -7.10 14.83 17.44
N GLN A 245 -7.07 15.24 18.71
CA GLN A 245 -6.08 14.74 19.68
C GLN A 245 -6.24 13.24 19.96
N ILE A 246 -7.48 12.74 19.98
CA ILE A 246 -7.78 11.32 20.21
C ILE A 246 -7.52 10.51 18.93
N PHE A 247 -7.81 11.09 17.77
CA PHE A 247 -7.74 10.41 16.45
C PHE A 247 -6.52 10.85 15.62
N SER A 248 -5.40 11.19 16.27
CA SER A 248 -4.18 11.68 15.60
C SER A 248 -3.56 10.66 14.64
N TYR A 249 -3.85 9.38 14.84
CA TYR A 249 -3.40 8.25 14.02
C TYR A 249 -4.31 7.97 12.81
N ILE A 250 -5.43 8.68 12.68
CA ILE A 250 -6.38 8.51 11.58
C ILE A 250 -6.13 9.60 10.53
N THR A 251 -5.95 9.16 9.29
CA THR A 251 -5.90 10.03 8.12
C THR A 251 -7.25 10.02 7.44
N LEU A 252 -7.84 11.20 7.21
CA LEU A 252 -9.07 11.31 6.43
C LEU A 252 -8.75 11.09 4.94
N PRO A 253 -9.64 10.40 4.19
CA PRO A 253 -9.51 10.28 2.74
C PRO A 253 -9.45 11.66 2.07
N GLU A 254 -8.69 11.75 0.98
CA GLU A 254 -8.73 12.93 0.12
C GLU A 254 -10.11 13.00 -0.53
N LYS A 255 -10.72 14.19 -0.54
CA LYS A 255 -11.97 14.40 -1.26
C LYS A 255 -11.64 14.46 -2.73
N GLU A 256 -12.22 13.57 -3.52
CA GLU A 256 -12.20 13.71 -4.97
C GLU A 256 -12.95 15.01 -5.32
N GLU A 257 -12.26 15.94 -5.99
CA GLU A 257 -12.94 17.09 -6.56
C GLU A 257 -13.80 16.58 -7.72
N GLU A 258 -15.12 16.71 -7.59
CA GLU A 258 -16.03 16.43 -8.71
C GLU A 258 -15.63 17.33 -9.88
N LYS A 259 -15.15 16.72 -10.95
CA LYS A 259 -14.97 17.41 -12.23
C LYS A 259 -16.35 17.71 -12.77
N VAL A 260 -16.86 18.91 -12.47
CA VAL A 260 -18.11 19.41 -13.05
C VAL A 260 -17.95 19.40 -14.56
N PRO A 261 -18.78 18.66 -15.33
CA PRO A 261 -18.71 18.71 -16.78
C PRO A 261 -19.03 20.14 -17.24
N GLU A 262 -18.22 20.69 -18.16
CA GLU A 262 -18.35 22.07 -18.68
C GLU A 262 -19.71 22.37 -19.33
N LYS A 263 -20.53 21.34 -19.58
CA LYS A 263 -21.88 21.46 -20.12
C LYS A 263 -22.84 20.63 -19.28
N GLU A 264 -23.76 21.32 -18.63
CA GLU A 264 -24.92 20.70 -17.98
C GLU A 264 -25.79 20.04 -19.04
N LEU A 265 -25.94 18.71 -18.95
CA LEU A 265 -27.02 18.00 -19.63
C LEU A 265 -28.25 18.07 -18.71
N VAL A 266 -29.00 19.16 -18.83
CA VAL A 266 -30.34 19.23 -18.23
C VAL A 266 -31.20 18.18 -18.94
N LEU A 267 -31.54 17.10 -18.24
CA LEU A 267 -32.66 16.26 -18.64
C LEU A 267 -33.91 17.12 -18.47
N ASP A 268 -34.45 17.63 -19.57
CA ASP A 268 -35.67 18.43 -19.63
C ASP A 268 -36.84 17.71 -18.95
N LEU A 269 -36.99 17.92 -17.63
CA LEU A 269 -38.25 17.72 -16.95
C LEU A 269 -39.10 18.94 -17.29
N GLN A 270 -39.96 18.80 -18.31
CA GLN A 270 -40.90 19.85 -18.68
C GLN A 270 -41.70 20.31 -17.45
N PRO A 271 -41.66 21.61 -17.08
CA PRO A 271 -42.45 22.13 -15.97
C PRO A 271 -43.94 22.01 -16.31
N GLN A 272 -44.68 21.26 -15.51
CA GLN A 272 -46.13 21.29 -15.53
C GLN A 272 -46.57 22.70 -15.09
N LEU A 273 -47.02 23.54 -16.03
CA LEU A 273 -47.62 24.85 -15.70
C LEU A 273 -48.88 24.61 -14.85
N GLY A 274 -48.82 24.97 -13.57
CA GLY A 274 -50.00 25.19 -12.74
C GLY A 274 -50.67 26.53 -13.09
N PRO A 275 -51.97 26.71 -12.80
CA PRO A 275 -52.74 27.86 -13.27
C PRO A 275 -52.31 29.16 -12.56
N GLU A 276 -52.22 30.23 -13.35
CA GLU A 276 -51.91 31.59 -12.91
C GLU A 276 -52.98 32.12 -11.94
N PHE A 277 -52.55 32.63 -10.78
CA PHE A 277 -53.38 33.47 -9.92
C PHE A 277 -53.21 34.94 -10.32
N PRO A 278 -54.30 35.71 -10.53
CA PRO A 278 -54.19 37.12 -10.91
C PRO A 278 -53.72 37.98 -9.73
N LEU A 279 -52.74 38.83 -10.00
CA LEU A 279 -52.21 39.85 -9.09
C LEU A 279 -53.28 40.93 -8.83
N LEU A 280 -53.60 41.17 -7.56
CA LEU A 280 -54.34 42.34 -7.12
C LEU A 280 -53.50 43.61 -7.33
N SER A 281 -53.99 44.48 -8.21
CA SER A 281 -53.51 45.85 -8.41
C SER A 281 -53.97 46.75 -7.25
N ASN A 282 -53.04 47.45 -6.61
CA ASN A 282 -53.33 48.54 -5.69
C ASN A 282 -54.04 49.70 -6.40
N CYS A 283 -55.27 50.00 -5.97
CA CYS A 283 -55.79 51.34 -5.65
C CYS A 283 -56.95 51.17 -4.66
#